data_AF-A0A3D0UX73-F1
#
_entry.id   AF-A0A3D0UX73-F1
#
_cell.length_a   1.000
_cell.length_b   1.000
_cell.length_c   1.000
_cell.angle_alpha   90.00
_cell.angle_beta   90.00
_cell.angle_gamma   90.00
#
_symmetry.space_group_name_H-M   'P 1'
#
loop_
_entity.id
_entity.type
_entity.pdbx_description
1 polymer ?
#
loop_
_entity_poly.entity_id
_entity_poly.type
_entity_poly.pdbx_seq_one_letter_code
_entity_poly.pdbx_strand_id
1 'polypeptide(L)'
;MESNDDDEDQNQEGMLPVLKVNEILNMQSILVGQRFKNHPPRYTEASLVKKLEELGIGRPSTYAPTISTVQKRGYVVKEDRPGTQRSFVEMTLKGGEITTETKKQNT
;
A
#
# COMPACT_ATOMS: atom_id res chain seq x y z
N MET A 1 -30.78 0.37 -33.32
CA MET A 1 -30.86 -0.16 -31.96
C MET A 1 -29.50 -0.73 -31.66
N GLU A 2 -28.71 -0.02 -30.87
CA GLU A 2 -27.69 -0.61 -29.99
C GLU A 2 -27.28 0.51 -29.04
N SER A 3 -27.81 0.45 -27.81
CA SER A 3 -27.30 1.21 -26.66
C SER A 3 -26.25 0.33 -26.01
N ASN A 4 -25.03 0.84 -25.90
CA ASN A 4 -24.02 0.33 -24.98
C ASN A 4 -24.39 0.86 -23.59
N ASP A 5 -24.76 -0.04 -22.68
CA ASP A 5 -25.19 0.28 -21.31
C ASP A 5 -24.37 -0.60 -20.33
N ASP A 6 -23.04 -0.52 -20.45
CA ASP A 6 -22.08 -1.34 -19.68
C ASP A 6 -20.98 -0.47 -19.01
N ASP A 7 -21.28 0.80 -18.71
CA ASP A 7 -20.34 1.77 -18.10
C ASP A 7 -20.78 2.29 -16.71
N GLU A 8 -21.78 1.68 -16.04
CA GLU A 8 -22.26 2.19 -14.73
C GLU A 8 -21.59 1.55 -13.49
N ASP A 9 -20.96 0.38 -13.60
CA ASP A 9 -20.49 -0.36 -12.41
C ASP A 9 -19.12 0.08 -11.85
N GLN A 10 -18.31 0.84 -12.61
CA GLN A 10 -16.96 1.25 -12.15
C GLN A 10 -16.93 2.58 -11.37
N ASN A 11 -18.06 3.29 -11.28
CA ASN A 11 -18.12 4.64 -10.70
C ASN A 11 -18.65 4.71 -9.26
N GLN A 12 -18.98 3.58 -8.63
CA GLN A 12 -19.57 3.56 -7.27
C GLN A 12 -18.54 3.43 -6.14
N GLU A 13 -17.29 3.02 -6.41
CA GLU A 13 -16.26 2.93 -5.37
C GLU A 13 -15.85 4.32 -4.87
N GLY A 14 -16.23 4.63 -3.62
CA GLY A 14 -15.88 5.89 -2.95
C GLY A 14 -16.95 6.98 -3.00
N MET A 15 -18.12 6.70 -3.57
CA MET A 15 -19.24 7.65 -3.55
C MET A 15 -19.84 7.71 -2.14
N LEU A 16 -19.74 8.87 -1.50
CA LEU A 16 -20.29 9.11 -0.17
C LEU A 16 -21.76 9.53 -0.26
N PRO A 17 -22.61 9.14 0.70
CA PRO A 17 -23.99 9.62 0.75
C PRO A 17 -24.05 11.12 0.98
N VAL A 18 -25.10 11.75 0.45
CA VAL A 18 -25.37 13.17 0.71
C VAL A 18 -25.74 13.35 2.19
N LEU A 19 -25.04 14.27 2.87
CA LEU A 19 -25.27 14.60 4.29
C LEU A 19 -25.63 16.08 4.43
N LYS A 20 -26.44 16.42 5.44
CA LYS A 20 -26.79 17.81 5.78
C LYS A 20 -25.98 18.30 6.98
N VAL A 21 -25.74 19.61 7.03
CA VAL A 21 -25.12 20.26 8.19
C VAL A 21 -25.99 20.00 9.43
N ASN A 22 -25.38 19.54 10.53
CA ASN A 22 -26.02 19.13 11.78
C ASN A 22 -26.90 17.86 11.70
N GLU A 23 -26.72 17.02 10.68
CA GLU A 23 -27.35 15.69 10.66
C GLU A 23 -26.81 14.80 11.78
N ILE A 24 -27.72 14.16 12.52
CA ILE A 24 -27.36 13.27 13.63
C ILE A 24 -26.96 11.92 13.06
N LEU A 25 -25.71 11.52 13.27
CA LEU A 25 -25.18 10.22 12.85
C LEU A 25 -25.17 9.24 14.02
N ASN A 26 -25.64 8.02 13.77
CA ASN A 26 -25.55 6.93 14.73
C ASN A 26 -24.21 6.23 14.58
N MET A 27 -23.47 6.10 15.69
CA MET A 27 -22.25 5.30 15.72
C MET A 27 -22.59 3.82 15.48
N GLN A 28 -22.14 3.28 14.35
CA GLN A 28 -22.32 1.85 14.05
C GLN A 28 -21.25 0.98 14.75
N SER A 29 -19.99 1.39 14.67
CA SER A 29 -18.88 0.70 15.33
C SER A 29 -17.66 1.61 15.47
N ILE A 30 -16.76 1.28 16.39
CA ILE A 30 -15.41 1.86 16.47
C ILE A 30 -14.40 0.76 16.18
N LEU A 31 -13.47 1.02 15.27
CA LEU A 31 -12.33 0.15 15.01
C LEU A 31 -11.05 0.82 15.51
N VAL A 32 -10.34 0.15 16.41
CA VAL A 32 -9.06 0.59 16.96
C VAL A 32 -7.99 -0.40 16.55
N GLY A 33 -7.13 -0.01 15.61
CA GLY A 33 -6.04 -0.84 15.13
C GLY A 33 -4.68 -0.33 15.61
N GLN A 34 -3.90 -1.19 16.25
CA GLN A 34 -2.48 -0.93 16.47
C GLN A 34 -1.75 -1.00 15.12
N ARG A 35 -0.97 0.04 14.79
CA ARG A 35 -0.18 0.11 13.56
C ARG A 35 1.29 0.24 13.88
N PHE A 36 2.12 -0.40 13.06
CA PHE A 36 3.57 -0.27 13.10
C PHE A 36 4.07 0.48 11.88
N LYS A 37 5.16 1.22 12.05
CA LYS A 37 5.82 1.91 10.96
C LYS A 37 6.62 0.89 10.15
N ASN A 38 6.34 0.80 8.86
CA ASN A 38 7.11 -0.05 7.94
C ASN A 38 8.46 0.60 7.65
N HIS A 39 9.48 -0.22 7.44
CA HIS A 39 10.76 0.27 6.92
C HIS A 39 10.59 0.78 5.48
N PRO A 40 11.46 1.70 5.00
CA PRO A 40 11.45 2.10 3.60
C PRO A 40 11.57 0.86 2.68
N PRO A 41 10.82 0.80 1.58
CA PRO A 41 10.89 -0.33 0.66
C PRO A 41 12.30 -0.43 0.06
N ARG A 42 12.76 -1.66 -0.17
CA ARG A 42 14.00 -1.90 -0.92
C ARG A 42 13.79 -1.50 -2.37
N TYR A 43 14.88 -1.17 -3.06
CA TYR A 43 14.83 -0.82 -4.46
C TYR A 43 14.51 -2.04 -5.34
N THR A 44 13.45 -1.94 -6.13
CA THR A 44 13.28 -2.69 -7.37
C THR A 44 14.12 -2.06 -8.48
N GLU A 45 14.36 -2.77 -9.59
CA GLU A 45 15.04 -2.21 -10.75
C GLU A 45 14.37 -0.91 -11.23
N ALA A 46 13.04 -0.90 -11.35
CA ALA A 46 12.30 0.29 -11.76
C ALA A 46 12.49 1.48 -10.80
N SER A 47 12.39 1.24 -9.49
CA SER A 47 12.58 2.31 -8.49
C SER A 47 14.04 2.78 -8.40
N LEU A 48 15.01 1.89 -8.67
CA LEU A 48 16.42 2.24 -8.72
C LEU A 48 16.74 3.11 -9.93
N VAL A 49 16.19 2.76 -11.11
CA VAL A 49 16.33 3.57 -12.33
C VAL A 49 15.76 4.95 -12.11
N LYS A 50 14.53 5.04 -11.56
CA LYS A 50 13.92 6.32 -11.21
C LYS A 50 14.81 7.12 -10.25
N LYS A 51 15.43 6.46 -9.26
CA LYS A 51 16.30 7.16 -8.31
C LYS A 51 17.60 7.65 -8.93
N LEU A 52 18.19 6.88 -9.84
CA LEU A 52 19.39 7.27 -10.57
C LEU A 52 19.11 8.49 -11.48
N GLU A 53 17.94 8.51 -12.12
CA GLU A 53 17.47 9.63 -12.94
C GLU A 53 17.26 10.91 -12.11
N GLU A 54 16.56 10.83 -10.97
CA GLU A 54 16.37 11.96 -10.05
C GLU A 54 17.70 12.57 -9.57
N LEU A 55 18.74 11.75 -9.42
CA LEU A 55 20.07 12.18 -8.99
C LEU A 55 20.96 12.62 -10.17
N GLY A 56 20.49 12.52 -11.41
CA GLY A 56 21.26 12.87 -12.61
C GLY A 56 22.38 11.89 -12.95
N ILE A 57 22.36 10.68 -12.36
CA ILE A 57 23.40 9.65 -12.53
C ILE A 57 22.97 8.67 -13.61
N GLY A 58 23.72 8.64 -14.71
CA GLY A 58 23.45 7.74 -15.84
C GLY A 58 22.54 8.36 -16.91
N ARG A 59 22.24 7.57 -17.93
CA ARG A 59 21.42 7.91 -19.11
C ARG A 59 20.54 6.70 -19.46
N PRO A 60 19.49 6.87 -20.29
CA PRO A 60 18.63 5.75 -20.72
C PRO A 60 19.41 4.52 -21.24
N SER A 61 20.53 4.75 -21.94
CA SER A 61 21.41 3.69 -22.44
C SER A 61 22.28 3.02 -21.38
N THR A 62 22.44 3.61 -20.19
CA THR A 62 23.40 3.13 -19.17
C THR A 62 22.74 2.49 -17.95
N TYR A 63 21.43 2.62 -17.75
CA TYR A 63 20.75 2.07 -16.57
C TYR A 63 20.85 0.54 -16.48
N ALA A 64 20.38 -0.16 -17.51
CA ALA A 64 20.42 -1.62 -17.59
C ALA A 64 21.84 -2.21 -17.46
N PRO A 65 22.86 -1.72 -18.19
CA PRO A 65 24.22 -2.25 -18.04
C PRO A 65 24.85 -1.93 -16.68
N THR A 66 24.54 -0.78 -16.06
CA THR A 66 25.04 -0.45 -14.71
C THR A 66 24.48 -1.42 -13.68
N ILE A 67 23.16 -1.61 -13.66
CA ILE A 67 22.47 -2.54 -12.75
C ILE A 67 22.99 -3.97 -12.94
N SER A 68 23.13 -4.41 -14.19
CA SER A 68 23.67 -5.74 -14.52
C SER A 68 25.11 -5.90 -14.03
N THR A 69 25.95 -4.86 -14.14
CA THR A 69 27.35 -4.92 -13.74
C THR A 69 27.49 -5.03 -12.22
N VAL A 70 26.73 -4.25 -11.45
CA VAL A 70 26.80 -4.31 -9.98
C VAL A 70 26.28 -5.63 -9.42
N GLN A 71 25.28 -6.24 -10.08
CA GLN A 71 24.81 -7.60 -9.76
C GLN A 71 25.88 -8.66 -10.10
N LYS A 72 26.45 -8.63 -11.32
CA LYS A 72 27.47 -9.59 -11.76
C LYS A 72 28.74 -9.58 -10.90
N ARG A 73 29.11 -8.41 -10.38
CA ARG A 73 30.26 -8.27 -9.47
C ARG A 73 29.95 -8.66 -8.02
N GLY A 74 28.71 -9.05 -7.72
CA GLY A 74 28.30 -9.52 -6.40
C GLY A 74 28.10 -8.41 -5.34
N TYR A 75 28.02 -7.13 -5.74
CA TYR A 75 27.79 -6.05 -4.78
C TYR A 75 26.34 -6.01 -4.28
N VAL A 76 25.40 -6.48 -5.10
CA VAL A 76 23.98 -6.52 -4.79
C VAL A 76 23.37 -7.81 -5.32
N VAL A 77 22.28 -8.25 -4.68
CA VAL A 77 21.56 -9.48 -5.03
C VAL A 77 20.09 -9.13 -5.26
N LYS A 78 19.50 -9.73 -6.28
CA LYS A 78 18.07 -9.62 -6.57
C LYS A 78 17.34 -10.75 -5.84
N GLU A 79 16.73 -10.43 -4.71
CA GLU A 79 15.99 -11.38 -3.89
C GLU A 79 14.73 -10.73 -3.33
N ASP A 80 13.67 -11.52 -3.22
CA ASP A 80 12.51 -11.14 -2.42
C ASP A 80 12.82 -11.39 -0.94
N ARG A 81 12.69 -10.35 -0.12
CA ARG A 81 12.92 -10.43 1.32
C ARG A 81 11.64 -9.99 2.02
N PRO A 82 10.75 -10.93 2.36
CA PRO A 82 9.51 -10.58 3.04
C PRO A 82 9.81 -9.93 4.39
N GLY A 83 8.93 -9.01 4.78
CA GLY A 83 8.99 -8.37 6.10
C GLY A 83 8.91 -9.39 7.24
N THR A 84 9.34 -8.97 8.41
CA THR A 84 9.23 -9.78 9.62
C THR A 84 7.77 -9.83 10.10
N GLN A 85 7.28 -11.01 10.46
CA GLN A 85 5.93 -11.14 11.01
C GLN A 85 5.87 -10.54 12.42
N ARG A 86 4.96 -9.59 12.61
CA ARG A 86 4.68 -8.95 13.89
C ARG A 86 3.20 -9.02 14.22
N SER A 87 2.89 -9.41 15.45
CA SER A 87 1.52 -9.40 15.96
C SER A 87 1.10 -7.96 16.32
N PHE A 88 -0.12 -7.58 15.95
CA PHE A 88 -0.76 -6.33 16.33
C PHE A 88 -2.16 -6.58 16.86
N VAL A 89 -2.65 -5.67 17.71
CA VAL A 89 -3.98 -5.77 18.31
C VAL A 89 -4.97 -4.93 17.50
N GLU A 90 -6.13 -5.50 17.21
CA GLU A 90 -7.29 -4.80 16.66
C GLU A 90 -8.47 -4.98 17.62
N MET A 91 -9.11 -3.87 18.00
CA MET A 91 -10.28 -3.87 18.87
C MET A 91 -11.46 -3.28 18.11
N THR A 92 -12.61 -3.94 18.21
CA THR A 92 -13.87 -3.46 17.64
C THR A 92 -14.87 -3.25 18.78
N LEU A 93 -15.44 -2.06 18.85
CA LEU A 93 -16.58 -1.75 19.72
C LEU A 93 -17.85 -1.75 18.87
N LYS A 94 -18.80 -2.62 19.19
CA LYS A 94 -20.13 -2.66 18.56
C LYS A 94 -21.19 -2.93 19.62
N GLY A 95 -22.23 -2.09 19.67
CA GLY A 95 -23.34 -2.28 20.61
C GLY A 95 -22.97 -2.24 22.10
N GLY A 96 -21.83 -1.66 22.46
CA GLY A 96 -21.34 -1.59 23.85
C GLY A 96 -20.41 -2.74 24.25
N GLU A 97 -20.20 -3.73 23.39
CA GLU A 97 -19.26 -4.83 23.62
C GLU A 97 -17.93 -4.57 22.91
N ILE A 98 -16.82 -4.84 23.60
CA ILE A 98 -15.46 -4.71 23.07
C ILE A 98 -14.94 -6.11 22.73
N THR A 99 -14.70 -6.36 21.45
CA THR A 99 -14.02 -7.56 20.97
C THR A 99 -12.56 -7.23 20.64
N THR A 100 -11.62 -7.96 21.23
CA THR A 100 -10.18 -7.80 20.97
C THR A 100 -9.65 -8.98 20.17
N GLU A 101 -9.07 -8.71 19.01
CA GLU A 101 -8.43 -9.70 18.15
C GLU A 101 -6.93 -9.43 18.03
N THR A 102 -6.12 -10.50 18.04
CA THR A 102 -4.69 -10.41 17.73
C THR A 102 -4.47 -10.88 16.29
N LYS A 103 -4.01 -9.98 15.43
CA LYS A 103 -3.73 -10.23 14.02
C LYS A 103 -2.23 -10.17 13.75
N LYS A 104 -1.79 -10.71 12.61
CA LYS A 104 -0.39 -10.68 12.16
C LYS A 104 -0.25 -9.75 10.97
N GLN A 105 0.76 -8.88 11.01
CA GLN A 105 1.16 -8.04 9.89
C GLN A 105 2.62 -8.30 9.56
N ASN A 106 2.97 -8.27 8.27
CA ASN A 106 4.36 -8.23 7.85
C ASN A 106 4.86 -6.78 7.91
N THR A 107 5.92 -6.55 8.68
CA THR A 107 6.56 -5.24 8.87
C THR A 107 8.02 -5.23 8.45
#